data_AF-A0A4Q4WGM8-F1
#
_entry.id   AF-A0A4Q4WGM8-F1
#
_cell.length_a   1.000
_cell.length_b   1.000
_cell.length_c   1.000
_cell.angle_alpha   90.00
_cell.angle_beta   90.00
_cell.angle_gamma   90.00
#
_symmetry.space_group_name_H-M   'P 1'
#
loop_
_entity.id
_entity.type
_entity.pdbx_description
1 polymer ?
#
loop_
_entity_poly.entity_id
_entity_poly.type
_entity_poly.pdbx_seq_one_letter_code
_entity_poly.pdbx_strand_id
1 'polypeptide(L)'
;MLLRKGSQPRKLRLALVTSVFIALVLFSRHHSAISSTIPASRSVPATHACQKPPLGDDVLVVLRTGATEALEKLPVHFETILTCISDYVIYSDMEEDIEGNHVYDVLDQVNDTIKATVPEFKLYNHLRTSGRRGLNYQTMFGSGPSGALENPGWKLDKWKFLPMVDRALQHRPNAKWFVFVESDTYMIWHNMLEYLSRFDSSRPHYLGKHMYIGDVLFAHGGSGFALSNPALRKVTGYWREHRDQFDQYTEKEWAGDMILGRALKDVGVDMRWVFPHLQGDSLTTLDWNVSKLGREPWCYAPITFHHMNRVEFNMLWSFEQEWHHRNRGFATLRFRDIFKSLVRPRLQPAREDWDNISTGAEYSDEALARFPDSDVEWSGLSAEEREAHVSLDRCRAACESRPLCIQFSYTSGKCSTSNELRLGHAADSQCLEYSNAAGKCIKSGAAEGEDNVTAKRTSSVRSGWVMSRVSDYVKSLDQSCDIPEGNDWVK
;
A
#
# COMPACT_ATOMS: atom_id res chain seq x y z
N MET A 1 26.96 58.28 -72.45
CA MET A 1 25.72 57.54 -72.12
C MET A 1 26.02 56.70 -70.87
N LEU A 2 25.79 57.23 -69.67
CA LEU A 2 26.13 56.59 -68.40
C LEU A 2 24.93 56.69 -67.46
N LEU A 3 24.38 55.52 -67.13
CA LEU A 3 23.17 55.29 -66.36
C LEU A 3 23.34 55.68 -64.88
N ARG A 4 22.32 56.35 -64.34
CA ARG A 4 22.20 56.78 -62.94
C ARG A 4 21.88 55.59 -62.02
N LYS A 5 22.63 55.51 -60.91
CA LYS A 5 22.34 54.70 -59.71
C LYS A 5 20.98 55.07 -59.09
N GLY A 6 20.19 54.07 -58.72
CA GLY A 6 19.02 54.18 -57.84
C GLY A 6 19.18 53.23 -56.64
N SER A 7 19.07 53.78 -55.43
CA SER A 7 19.38 53.14 -54.15
C SER A 7 18.17 52.47 -53.49
N GLN A 8 18.22 51.16 -53.26
CA GLN A 8 17.31 50.48 -52.33
C GLN A 8 17.99 49.22 -51.74
N PRO A 9 18.69 49.33 -50.58
CA PRO A 9 18.65 48.19 -49.64
C PRO A 9 18.63 48.57 -48.15
N ARG A 10 18.54 49.86 -47.78
CA ARG A 10 18.61 50.30 -46.37
C ARG A 10 17.26 50.38 -45.65
N LYS A 11 16.16 50.71 -46.35
CA LYS A 11 14.84 50.86 -45.72
C LYS A 11 14.18 49.53 -45.36
N LEU A 12 14.42 48.47 -46.14
CA LEU A 12 13.86 47.13 -45.87
C LEU A 12 14.53 46.45 -44.66
N ARG A 13 15.84 46.63 -44.48
CA ARG A 13 16.57 46.06 -43.32
C ARG A 13 16.19 46.72 -42.00
N LEU A 14 15.92 48.03 -42.00
CA LEU A 14 15.51 48.74 -40.79
C LEU A 14 14.07 48.38 -40.36
N ALA A 15 13.17 48.15 -41.32
CA ALA A 15 11.80 47.69 -41.07
C ALA A 15 11.76 46.25 -40.51
N LEU A 16 12.63 45.36 -40.99
CA LEU A 16 12.70 43.98 -40.47
C LEU A 16 13.23 43.93 -39.03
N VAL A 17 14.26 44.73 -38.73
CA VAL A 17 14.85 44.78 -37.38
C VAL A 17 13.87 45.38 -36.36
N THR A 18 13.11 46.40 -36.75
CA THR A 18 12.08 47.00 -35.86
C THR A 18 10.92 46.04 -35.62
N SER A 19 10.45 45.29 -36.62
CA SER A 19 9.40 44.28 -36.42
C SER A 19 9.85 43.12 -35.52
N VAL A 20 11.09 42.66 -35.63
CA VAL A 20 11.64 41.61 -34.75
C VAL A 20 11.82 42.12 -33.32
N PHE A 21 12.24 43.38 -33.14
CA PHE A 21 12.36 43.99 -31.81
C PHE A 21 10.99 44.19 -31.14
N ILE A 22 9.98 44.63 -31.89
CA ILE A 22 8.61 44.77 -31.38
C ILE A 22 8.03 43.40 -31.02
N ALA A 23 8.25 42.37 -31.84
CA ALA A 23 7.83 41.00 -31.52
C ALA A 23 8.50 40.47 -30.25
N LEU A 24 9.81 40.69 -30.06
CA LEU A 24 10.54 40.30 -28.85
C LEU A 24 10.07 41.04 -27.60
N VAL A 25 9.77 42.34 -27.70
CA VAL A 25 9.24 43.14 -26.58
C VAL A 25 7.80 42.72 -26.23
N LEU A 26 6.96 42.40 -27.22
CA LEU A 26 5.62 41.89 -26.99
C LEU A 26 5.65 40.47 -26.39
N PHE A 27 6.56 39.60 -26.84
CA PHE A 27 6.75 38.26 -26.28
C PHE A 27 7.30 38.32 -24.84
N SER A 28 8.24 39.23 -24.57
CA SER A 28 8.76 39.52 -23.22
C SER A 28 7.68 40.05 -22.28
N ARG A 29 6.80 40.94 -22.76
CA ARG A 29 5.67 41.47 -21.97
C ARG A 29 4.57 40.44 -21.76
N HIS A 30 4.31 39.55 -22.73
CA HIS A 30 3.35 38.45 -22.54
C HIS A 30 3.86 37.41 -21.54
N HIS A 31 5.17 37.10 -21.52
CA HIS A 31 5.76 36.23 -20.51
C HIS A 31 5.92 36.90 -19.14
N SER A 32 6.04 38.22 -19.07
CA SER A 32 6.06 38.95 -17.79
C SER A 32 4.67 39.13 -17.17
N ALA A 33 3.60 39.02 -17.98
CA ALA A 33 2.20 39.11 -17.53
C ALA A 33 1.55 37.75 -17.19
N ILE A 34 2.28 36.64 -17.36
CA ILE A 34 1.95 35.33 -16.80
C ILE A 34 3.01 34.98 -15.76
N SER A 35 3.32 35.94 -14.89
CA SER A 35 3.78 35.60 -13.55
C SER A 35 2.52 35.55 -12.70
N SER A 36 1.87 34.38 -12.72
CA SER A 36 0.99 34.02 -11.61
C SER A 36 1.87 34.09 -10.37
N THR A 37 1.74 35.17 -9.60
CA THR A 37 2.11 35.20 -8.19
C THR A 37 1.37 34.04 -7.55
N ILE A 38 2.03 32.88 -7.51
CA ILE A 38 1.69 31.79 -6.61
C ILE A 38 1.65 32.49 -5.25
N PRO A 39 0.49 32.59 -4.58
CA PRO A 39 0.50 33.08 -3.22
C PRO A 39 1.47 32.15 -2.50
N ALA A 40 2.58 32.71 -2.00
CA ALA A 40 3.53 31.97 -1.20
C ALA A 40 2.68 31.19 -0.21
N SER A 41 2.70 29.86 -0.35
CA SER A 41 2.09 28.95 0.60
C SER A 41 2.53 29.49 1.95
N ARG A 42 1.58 29.97 2.76
CA ARG A 42 1.87 30.31 4.14
C ARG A 42 2.48 29.04 4.69
N SER A 43 3.79 29.07 4.91
CA SER A 43 4.49 28.03 5.63
C SER A 43 3.81 27.97 6.99
N VAL A 44 2.88 27.01 7.13
CA VAL A 44 2.42 26.59 8.43
C VAL A 44 3.68 26.13 9.13
N PRO A 45 4.11 26.79 10.23
CA PRO A 45 5.32 26.38 10.90
C PRO A 45 5.14 24.94 11.34
N ALA A 46 5.98 24.04 10.80
CA ALA A 46 6.09 22.65 11.23
C ALA A 46 6.54 22.64 12.68
N THR A 47 5.60 22.76 13.60
CA THR A 47 5.85 22.78 15.03
C THR A 47 4.77 21.91 15.67
N HIS A 48 5.20 20.76 16.20
CA HIS A 48 4.42 19.70 16.91
C HIS A 48 3.93 18.46 16.14
N ALA A 49 4.48 18.13 14.97
CA ALA A 49 4.02 16.97 14.19
C ALA A 49 4.40 15.59 14.79
N CYS A 50 5.53 15.47 15.47
CA CYS A 50 6.06 14.16 15.88
C CYS A 50 6.38 14.19 17.37
N GLN A 51 5.67 13.37 18.15
CA GLN A 51 6.14 13.06 19.49
C GLN A 51 7.40 12.19 19.37
N LYS A 52 8.39 12.43 20.22
CA LYS A 52 9.62 11.64 20.27
C LYS A 52 9.65 10.81 21.56
N PRO A 53 9.07 9.60 21.57
CA PRO A 53 9.20 8.71 22.72
C PRO A 53 10.67 8.36 22.94
N PRO A 54 11.13 8.14 24.18
CA PRO A 54 12.53 7.80 24.46
C PRO A 54 13.05 6.57 23.70
N LEU A 55 12.18 5.62 23.35
CA LEU A 55 12.55 4.42 22.60
C LEU A 55 12.92 4.73 21.14
N GLY A 56 12.45 5.85 20.58
CA GLY A 56 12.62 6.16 19.15
C GLY A 56 14.08 6.17 18.69
N ASP A 57 15.00 6.67 19.52
CA ASP A 57 16.43 6.74 19.19
C ASP A 57 17.14 5.37 19.28
N ASP A 58 16.48 4.36 19.84
CA ASP A 58 16.98 2.99 19.96
C ASP A 58 16.39 2.05 18.88
N VAL A 59 15.64 2.57 17.90
CA VAL A 59 15.02 1.79 16.83
C VAL A 59 15.57 2.21 15.47
N LEU A 60 16.07 1.25 14.69
CA LEU A 60 16.33 1.45 13.27
C LEU A 60 15.10 1.03 12.46
N VAL A 61 14.56 1.96 11.65
CA VAL A 61 13.54 1.63 10.66
C VAL A 61 14.21 1.29 9.33
N VAL A 62 13.88 0.12 8.79
CA VAL A 62 14.40 -0.41 7.54
C VAL A 62 13.28 -0.41 6.51
N LEU A 63 13.39 0.48 5.52
CA LEU A 63 12.43 0.58 4.43
C LEU A 63 12.93 -0.26 3.24
N ARG A 64 12.20 -1.33 2.91
CA ARG A 64 12.49 -2.20 1.76
C ARG A 64 11.70 -1.74 0.54
N THR A 65 12.34 -1.73 -0.62
CA THR A 65 11.69 -1.44 -1.91
C THR A 65 12.35 -2.21 -3.05
N GLY A 66 11.76 -2.18 -4.24
CA GLY A 66 12.45 -2.50 -5.50
C GLY A 66 12.69 -1.26 -6.36
N ALA A 67 13.70 -1.30 -7.23
CA ALA A 67 13.97 -0.24 -8.21
C ALA A 67 12.74 0.04 -9.09
N THR A 68 11.92 -0.98 -9.32
CA THR A 68 10.69 -0.95 -10.11
C THR A 68 9.61 -0.02 -9.54
N GLU A 69 9.58 0.20 -8.23
CA GLU A 69 8.49 0.93 -7.54
C GLU A 69 8.99 2.10 -6.69
N ALA A 70 10.31 2.18 -6.44
CA ALA A 70 10.91 3.14 -5.52
C ALA A 70 10.53 4.61 -5.82
N LEU A 71 10.52 5.02 -7.09
CA LEU A 71 10.16 6.40 -7.46
C LEU A 71 8.69 6.74 -7.22
N GLU A 72 7.80 5.75 -7.27
CA GLU A 72 6.38 5.96 -7.03
C GLU A 72 6.08 5.96 -5.53
N LYS A 73 6.65 4.99 -4.81
CA LYS A 73 6.27 4.64 -3.45
C LYS A 73 7.11 5.32 -2.37
N LEU A 74 8.40 5.62 -2.58
CA LEU A 74 9.22 6.25 -1.54
C LEU A 74 8.89 7.72 -1.22
N PRO A 75 8.59 8.61 -2.19
CA PRO A 75 8.50 10.03 -1.88
C PRO A 75 7.47 10.39 -0.80
N VAL A 76 6.35 9.65 -0.74
CA VAL A 76 5.34 9.89 0.30
C VAL A 76 5.87 9.66 1.71
N HIS A 77 6.84 8.74 1.90
CA HIS A 77 7.46 8.51 3.21
C HIS A 77 8.31 9.70 3.65
N PHE A 78 9.07 10.32 2.73
CA PHE A 78 9.91 11.50 3.00
C PHE A 78 9.07 12.73 3.38
N GLU A 79 7.88 12.84 2.80
CA GLU A 79 6.92 13.92 3.07
C GLU A 79 6.09 13.67 4.35
N THR A 80 6.06 12.44 4.87
CA THR A 80 5.19 12.03 5.97
C THR A 80 5.96 11.36 7.11
N ILE A 81 5.88 10.03 7.25
CA ILE A 81 6.28 9.30 8.45
C ILE A 81 7.77 9.41 8.76
N LEU A 82 8.64 9.50 7.74
CA LEU A 82 10.09 9.64 7.94
C LEU A 82 10.47 11.02 8.48
N THR A 83 9.57 12.01 8.43
CA THR A 83 9.78 13.27 9.16
C THR A 83 9.74 13.09 10.69
N CYS A 84 9.16 11.99 11.17
CA CYS A 84 9.09 11.62 12.59
C CYS A 84 10.16 10.62 13.03
N ILE A 85 10.85 9.96 12.10
CA ILE A 85 11.81 8.89 12.39
C ILE A 85 13.22 9.43 12.19
N SER A 86 14.01 9.43 13.25
CA SER A 86 15.39 9.97 13.25
C SER A 86 16.42 9.00 12.67
N ASP A 87 16.16 7.69 12.71
CA ASP A 87 17.10 6.65 12.28
C ASP A 87 16.41 5.66 11.33
N TYR A 88 16.68 5.82 10.03
CA TYR A 88 16.18 4.92 9.01
C TYR A 88 17.23 4.63 7.94
N VAL A 89 17.06 3.50 7.26
CA VAL A 89 17.84 3.09 6.10
C VAL A 89 16.92 2.51 5.04
N ILE A 90 17.24 2.74 3.76
CA ILE A 90 16.47 2.26 2.62
C ILE A 90 17.29 1.21 1.87
N TYR A 91 16.73 0.02 1.69
CA TYR A 91 17.36 -1.07 0.94
C TYR A 91 16.54 -1.43 -0.29
N SER A 92 17.25 -1.65 -1.40
CA SER A 92 16.68 -1.98 -2.71
C SER A 92 17.53 -3.04 -3.44
N ASP A 93 17.12 -3.36 -4.66
CA ASP A 93 17.88 -4.13 -5.65
C ASP A 93 18.71 -3.23 -6.59
N MET A 94 18.81 -1.93 -6.30
CA MET A 94 19.62 -0.96 -7.04
C MET A 94 20.13 0.14 -6.10
N GLU A 95 21.40 0.49 -6.26
CA GLU A 95 22.06 1.60 -5.58
C GLU A 95 21.73 2.94 -6.27
N GLU A 96 21.17 3.91 -5.56
CA GLU A 96 20.83 5.24 -6.09
C GLU A 96 20.49 6.26 -5.01
N ASP A 97 20.33 7.53 -5.41
CA ASP A 97 19.78 8.58 -4.56
C ASP A 97 18.40 9.01 -5.07
N ILE A 98 17.39 9.00 -4.19
CA ILE A 98 16.02 9.44 -4.47
C ILE A 98 15.68 10.59 -3.53
N GLU A 99 15.44 11.77 -4.10
CA GLU A 99 15.05 12.98 -3.35
C GLU A 99 15.99 13.32 -2.17
N GLY A 100 17.30 13.09 -2.36
CA GLY A 100 18.33 13.34 -1.35
C GLY A 100 18.49 12.25 -0.29
N ASN A 101 17.74 11.14 -0.42
CA ASN A 101 17.88 9.95 0.41
C ASN A 101 18.61 8.85 -0.36
N HIS A 102 19.63 8.29 0.28
CA HIS A 102 20.41 7.22 -0.30
C HIS A 102 19.71 5.87 -0.15
N VAL A 103 19.67 5.11 -1.25
CA VAL A 103 19.01 3.81 -1.35
C VAL A 103 20.07 2.77 -1.68
N TYR A 104 20.36 1.91 -0.71
CA TYR A 104 21.46 0.96 -0.75
C TYR A 104 21.09 -0.31 -1.52
N ASP A 105 21.99 -0.79 -2.39
CA ASP A 105 21.89 -2.13 -2.99
C ASP A 105 22.20 -3.21 -1.95
N VAL A 106 21.20 -4.02 -1.62
CA VAL A 106 21.34 -5.11 -0.65
C VAL A 106 21.76 -6.44 -1.28
N LEU A 107 21.61 -6.56 -2.61
CA LEU A 107 21.92 -7.77 -3.36
C LEU A 107 23.40 -7.86 -3.74
N ASP A 108 24.18 -6.81 -3.44
CA ASP A 108 25.63 -6.79 -3.64
C ASP A 108 26.34 -7.93 -2.89
N GLN A 109 25.78 -8.36 -1.75
CA GLN A 109 26.24 -9.50 -0.95
C GLN A 109 25.90 -10.86 -1.58
N VAL A 110 25.00 -10.98 -2.56
CA VAL A 110 24.68 -12.29 -3.14
C VAL A 110 25.87 -12.78 -3.98
N ASN A 111 26.12 -14.09 -3.98
CA ASN A 111 27.23 -14.72 -4.70
C ASN A 111 27.23 -14.34 -6.20
N ASP A 112 28.39 -13.97 -6.75
CA ASP A 112 28.51 -13.55 -8.16
C ASP A 112 28.11 -14.63 -9.16
N THR A 113 28.34 -15.91 -8.85
CA THR A 113 27.87 -17.03 -9.67
C THR A 113 26.34 -17.06 -9.71
N ILE A 114 25.66 -16.92 -8.56
CA ILE A 114 24.19 -16.87 -8.50
C ILE A 114 23.66 -15.69 -9.31
N LYS A 115 24.24 -14.50 -9.11
CA LYS A 115 23.87 -13.30 -9.87
C LYS A 115 24.05 -13.51 -11.37
N ALA A 116 25.02 -14.31 -11.82
CA ALA A 116 25.27 -14.60 -13.22
C ALA A 116 24.39 -15.71 -13.81
N THR A 117 24.02 -16.74 -13.02
CA THR A 117 23.39 -17.96 -13.54
C THR A 117 21.90 -18.09 -13.24
N VAL A 118 21.42 -17.51 -12.13
CA VAL A 118 20.02 -17.65 -11.72
C VAL A 118 19.13 -16.68 -12.52
N PRO A 119 18.05 -17.16 -13.18
CA PRO A 119 17.22 -16.32 -14.07
C PRO A 119 16.59 -15.09 -13.40
N GLU A 120 16.40 -15.12 -12.10
CA GLU A 120 15.76 -14.07 -11.30
C GLU A 120 16.63 -12.79 -11.27
N PHE A 121 17.96 -12.94 -11.39
CA PHE A 121 18.91 -11.85 -11.46
C PHE A 121 18.99 -11.16 -12.83
N LYS A 122 18.20 -11.58 -13.83
CA LYS A 122 18.11 -10.87 -15.12
C LYS A 122 17.75 -9.39 -14.94
N LEU A 123 16.78 -9.10 -14.06
CA LEU A 123 16.39 -7.72 -13.75
C LEU A 123 17.54 -6.95 -13.09
N TYR A 124 18.17 -7.54 -12.07
CA TYR A 124 19.30 -6.94 -11.36
C TYR A 124 20.48 -6.60 -12.30
N ASN A 125 20.88 -7.55 -13.16
CA ASN A 125 21.97 -7.35 -14.11
C ASN A 125 21.64 -6.29 -15.17
N HIS A 126 20.37 -6.22 -15.58
CA HIS A 126 19.89 -5.17 -16.48
C HIS A 126 19.96 -3.79 -15.82
N LEU A 127 19.55 -3.69 -14.55
CA LEU A 127 19.66 -2.47 -13.75
C LEU A 127 21.13 -2.03 -13.59
N ARG A 128 22.05 -2.94 -13.30
CA ARG A 128 23.48 -2.62 -13.18
C ARG A 128 24.12 -2.11 -14.48
N THR A 129 23.64 -2.59 -15.63
CA THR A 129 24.22 -2.23 -16.94
C THR A 129 23.57 -1.00 -17.55
N SER A 130 22.25 -0.87 -17.44
CA SER A 130 21.46 0.16 -18.12
C SER A 130 20.98 1.28 -17.17
N GLY A 131 21.11 1.07 -15.86
CA GLY A 131 20.47 1.88 -14.84
C GLY A 131 18.94 1.87 -14.98
N ARG A 132 18.31 2.80 -14.27
CA ARG A 132 16.86 3.00 -14.26
C ARG A 132 16.24 3.26 -15.64
N ARG A 133 16.98 3.87 -16.57
CA ARG A 133 16.52 4.14 -17.95
C ARG A 133 16.24 2.87 -18.75
N GLY A 134 16.79 1.73 -18.33
CA GLY A 134 16.52 0.44 -18.93
C GLY A 134 15.21 -0.21 -18.48
N LEU A 135 14.55 0.30 -17.43
CA LEU A 135 13.32 -0.32 -16.91
C LEU A 135 12.15 -0.13 -17.88
N ASN A 136 11.47 -1.23 -18.20
CA ASN A 136 10.14 -1.19 -18.79
C ASN A 136 9.09 -1.28 -17.68
N TYR A 137 8.48 -0.15 -17.34
CA TYR A 137 7.50 -0.06 -16.26
C TYR A 137 6.18 -0.79 -16.55
N GLN A 138 5.96 -1.26 -17.79
CA GLN A 138 4.73 -1.96 -18.19
C GLN A 138 4.65 -3.42 -17.70
N THR A 139 5.72 -3.99 -17.16
CA THR A 139 5.80 -5.42 -16.77
C THR A 139 5.71 -5.68 -15.27
N MET A 140 5.13 -4.76 -14.50
CA MET A 140 5.29 -4.73 -13.04
C MET A 140 3.94 -4.70 -12.35
N PHE A 141 3.41 -5.89 -12.07
CA PHE A 141 2.15 -6.05 -11.32
C PHE A 141 2.45 -6.74 -9.99
N GLY A 142 1.87 -6.23 -8.89
CA GLY A 142 2.00 -6.77 -7.54
C GLY A 142 1.71 -8.28 -7.45
N SER A 143 2.19 -8.91 -6.38
CA SER A 143 2.12 -10.36 -6.18
C SER A 143 0.72 -10.89 -5.94
N GLY A 144 0.50 -12.19 -6.15
CA GLY A 144 -0.73 -12.90 -5.79
C GLY A 144 -0.49 -13.88 -4.64
N PRO A 145 -1.53 -14.60 -4.15
CA PRO A 145 -1.41 -15.61 -3.10
C PRO A 145 -0.42 -16.75 -3.43
N SER A 146 -0.23 -17.03 -4.73
CA SER A 146 0.71 -18.02 -5.25
C SER A 146 2.03 -17.39 -5.74
N GLY A 147 2.31 -16.15 -5.31
CA GLY A 147 3.39 -15.34 -5.84
C GLY A 147 3.02 -14.62 -7.15
N ALA A 148 4.04 -14.04 -7.78
CA ALA A 148 3.93 -13.28 -9.02
C ALA A 148 4.81 -13.94 -10.09
N LEU A 149 4.36 -15.06 -10.64
CA LEU A 149 5.18 -15.92 -11.52
C LEU A 149 5.71 -15.20 -12.77
N GLU A 150 5.13 -14.07 -13.16
CA GLU A 150 5.61 -13.28 -14.30
C GLU A 150 6.23 -11.93 -13.90
N ASN A 151 6.20 -11.55 -12.62
CA ASN A 151 6.79 -10.29 -12.15
C ASN A 151 8.28 -10.50 -11.82
N PRO A 152 9.21 -9.92 -12.60
CA PRO A 152 10.64 -10.08 -12.36
C PRO A 152 11.11 -9.42 -11.06
N GLY A 153 10.51 -8.31 -10.66
CA GLY A 153 10.82 -7.61 -9.41
C GLY A 153 10.50 -8.47 -8.20
N TRP A 154 9.32 -9.10 -8.18
CA TRP A 154 8.93 -10.00 -7.10
C TRP A 154 9.80 -11.25 -7.00
N LYS A 155 10.13 -11.85 -8.16
CA LYS A 155 11.06 -13.00 -8.22
C LYS A 155 12.44 -12.68 -7.64
N LEU A 156 12.92 -11.46 -7.89
CA LEU A 156 14.19 -10.99 -7.36
C LEU A 156 14.10 -10.67 -5.86
N ASP A 157 12.95 -10.18 -5.39
CA ASP A 157 12.75 -9.68 -4.03
C ASP A 157 13.03 -10.72 -2.93
N LYS A 158 12.77 -12.01 -3.20
CA LYS A 158 13.07 -13.10 -2.25
C LYS A 158 14.53 -13.11 -1.77
N TRP A 159 15.46 -12.65 -2.60
CA TRP A 159 16.90 -12.62 -2.31
C TRP A 159 17.32 -11.49 -1.36
N LYS A 160 16.43 -10.53 -1.06
CA LYS A 160 16.79 -9.35 -0.25
C LYS A 160 16.78 -9.63 1.26
N PHE A 161 15.92 -10.54 1.75
CA PHE A 161 15.58 -10.61 3.18
C PHE A 161 16.76 -10.88 4.12
N LEU A 162 17.55 -11.93 3.85
CA LEU A 162 18.70 -12.28 4.70
C LEU A 162 19.84 -11.24 4.59
N PRO A 163 20.27 -10.81 3.38
CA PRO A 163 21.23 -9.71 3.24
C PRO A 163 20.77 -8.40 3.88
N MET A 164 19.48 -8.06 3.79
CA MET A 164 18.90 -6.85 4.37
C MET A 164 18.98 -6.83 5.89
N VAL A 165 18.59 -7.94 6.52
CA VAL A 165 18.69 -8.12 7.97
C VAL A 165 20.15 -7.99 8.43
N ASP A 166 21.09 -8.54 7.64
CA ASP A 166 22.51 -8.43 7.93
C ASP A 166 23.05 -7.00 7.81
N ARG A 167 22.70 -6.31 6.72
CA ARG A 167 23.08 -4.92 6.48
C ARG A 167 22.51 -3.98 7.54
N ALA A 168 21.27 -4.19 7.97
CA ALA A 168 20.66 -3.42 9.04
C ALA A 168 21.48 -3.52 10.35
N LEU A 169 21.91 -4.74 10.73
CA LEU A 169 22.75 -4.94 11.91
C LEU A 169 24.11 -4.22 11.78
N GLN A 170 24.72 -4.26 10.60
CA GLN A 170 25.99 -3.55 10.35
C GLN A 170 25.81 -2.03 10.40
N HIS A 171 24.68 -1.52 9.90
CA HIS A 171 24.36 -0.10 9.89
C HIS A 171 24.16 0.46 11.30
N ARG A 172 23.40 -0.24 12.16
CA ARG A 172 23.17 0.16 13.56
C ARG A 172 23.35 -1.00 14.53
N PRO A 173 24.60 -1.39 14.86
CA PRO A 173 24.86 -2.56 15.70
C PRO A 173 24.30 -2.44 17.12
N ASN A 174 24.06 -1.22 17.61
CA ASN A 174 23.62 -0.95 18.97
C ASN A 174 22.12 -0.62 19.08
N ALA A 175 21.37 -0.54 17.97
CA ALA A 175 19.92 -0.35 18.04
C ALA A 175 19.28 -1.50 18.82
N LYS A 176 18.30 -1.22 19.68
CA LYS A 176 17.57 -2.25 20.45
C LYS A 176 16.60 -3.02 19.56
N TRP A 177 16.00 -2.32 18.60
CA TRP A 177 15.00 -2.86 17.68
C TRP A 177 15.31 -2.51 16.24
N PHE A 178 14.90 -3.40 15.35
CA PHE A 178 14.94 -3.25 13.91
C PHE A 178 13.54 -3.49 13.39
N VAL A 179 12.94 -2.48 12.78
CA VAL A 179 11.58 -2.50 12.24
C VAL A 179 11.67 -2.50 10.72
N PHE A 180 11.16 -3.53 10.08
CA PHE A 180 11.20 -3.70 8.63
C PHE A 180 9.82 -3.46 8.05
N VAL A 181 9.72 -2.56 7.06
CA VAL A 181 8.47 -2.20 6.36
C VAL A 181 8.72 -2.06 4.86
N GLU A 182 7.69 -2.29 4.05
CA GLU A 182 7.74 -2.07 2.59
C GLU A 182 7.33 -0.65 2.22
N SER A 183 7.67 -0.22 1.00
CA SER A 183 7.42 1.15 0.52
C SER A 183 5.93 1.48 0.32
N ASP A 184 5.03 0.50 0.33
CA ASP A 184 3.56 0.67 0.36
C ASP A 184 2.93 0.30 1.71
N THR A 185 3.73 0.29 2.79
CA THR A 185 3.24 0.04 4.15
C THR A 185 3.27 1.31 4.97
N TYR A 186 2.10 1.80 5.36
CA TYR A 186 1.98 2.90 6.31
C TYR A 186 2.23 2.37 7.72
N MET A 187 3.04 3.08 8.51
CA MET A 187 3.32 2.75 9.90
C MET A 187 2.88 3.88 10.82
N ILE A 188 2.01 3.59 11.78
CA ILE A 188 1.65 4.51 12.86
C ILE A 188 2.80 4.44 13.88
N TRP A 189 3.73 5.39 13.79
CA TRP A 189 5.01 5.31 14.49
C TRP A 189 4.87 5.29 16.01
N HIS A 190 3.94 6.09 16.55
CA HIS A 190 3.68 6.12 17.98
C HIS A 190 3.23 4.75 18.50
N ASN A 191 2.32 4.09 17.79
CA ASN A 191 1.82 2.77 18.14
C ASN A 191 2.91 1.69 18.01
N MET A 192 3.79 1.78 17.01
CA MET A 192 4.96 0.90 16.90
C MET A 192 5.84 1.00 18.16
N LEU A 193 6.21 2.22 18.57
CA LEU A 193 7.07 2.44 19.73
C LEU A 193 6.39 2.01 21.04
N GLU A 194 5.10 2.29 21.20
CA GLU A 194 4.37 1.82 22.38
C GLU A 194 4.33 0.29 22.44
N TYR A 195 4.09 -0.40 21.33
CA TYR A 195 4.10 -1.86 21.29
C TYR A 195 5.47 -2.45 21.65
N LEU A 196 6.54 -1.95 21.02
CA LEU A 196 7.90 -2.42 21.29
C LEU A 196 8.33 -2.19 22.75
N SER A 197 7.83 -1.13 23.39
CA SER A 197 8.11 -0.84 24.81
C SER A 197 7.59 -1.91 25.78
N ARG A 198 6.68 -2.79 25.33
CA ARG A 198 6.13 -3.89 26.13
C ARG A 198 7.07 -5.10 26.21
N PHE A 199 8.16 -5.10 25.46
CA PHE A 199 9.09 -6.22 25.36
C PHE A 199 10.46 -5.87 25.92
N ASP A 200 11.10 -6.87 26.55
CA ASP A 200 12.49 -6.77 26.97
C ASP A 200 13.41 -6.92 25.76
N SER A 201 13.91 -5.79 25.24
CA SER A 201 14.78 -5.78 24.05
C SER A 201 16.09 -6.55 24.21
N SER A 202 16.47 -6.94 25.44
CA SER A 202 17.65 -7.78 25.68
C SER A 202 17.41 -9.27 25.38
N ARG A 203 16.16 -9.66 25.10
CA ARG A 203 15.76 -11.02 24.69
C ARG A 203 15.53 -11.11 23.19
N PRO A 204 15.71 -12.31 22.58
CA PRO A 204 15.41 -12.50 21.17
C PRO A 204 13.90 -12.46 20.93
N HIS A 205 13.46 -11.51 20.10
CA HIS A 205 12.08 -11.31 19.73
C HIS A 205 11.95 -11.25 18.21
N TYR A 206 10.99 -11.99 17.67
CA TYR A 206 10.53 -11.91 16.28
C TYR A 206 9.04 -11.66 16.27
N LEU A 207 8.63 -10.46 15.86
CA LEU A 207 7.28 -9.94 15.98
C LEU A 207 6.71 -9.69 14.58
N GLY A 208 5.58 -10.29 14.23
CA GLY A 208 4.96 -10.08 12.92
C GLY A 208 3.53 -10.60 12.76
N LYS A 209 2.93 -10.34 11.60
CA LYS A 209 1.68 -10.98 11.17
C LYS A 209 1.99 -12.40 10.68
N HIS A 210 1.44 -13.40 11.37
CA HIS A 210 1.67 -14.82 11.06
C HIS A 210 1.22 -15.19 9.63
N MET A 211 2.04 -16.00 8.97
CA MET A 211 1.78 -16.67 7.70
C MET A 211 2.39 -18.08 7.75
N TYR A 212 1.91 -18.96 6.86
CA TYR A 212 2.39 -20.32 6.72
C TYR A 212 2.65 -20.66 5.25
N ILE A 213 3.77 -21.32 5.00
CA ILE A 213 4.07 -22.03 3.75
C ILE A 213 4.62 -23.38 4.19
N GLY A 214 3.89 -24.45 3.87
CA GLY A 214 4.16 -25.76 4.46
C GLY A 214 4.06 -25.70 5.98
N ASP A 215 5.11 -26.15 6.67
CA ASP A 215 5.25 -26.16 8.12
C ASP A 215 6.00 -24.94 8.69
N VAL A 216 6.46 -24.03 7.83
CA VAL A 216 7.21 -22.84 8.25
C VAL A 216 6.24 -21.73 8.65
N LEU A 217 6.28 -21.35 9.92
CA LEU A 217 5.63 -20.14 10.46
C LEU A 217 6.57 -18.94 10.30
N PHE A 218 6.09 -17.87 9.67
CA PHE A 218 6.88 -16.65 9.45
C PHE A 218 6.03 -15.39 9.54
N ALA A 219 6.70 -14.24 9.68
CA ALA A 219 6.07 -12.93 9.63
C ALA A 219 5.92 -12.47 8.17
N HIS A 220 4.71 -12.09 7.76
CA HIS A 220 4.44 -11.51 6.44
C HIS A 220 5.28 -10.25 6.19
N GLY A 221 6.14 -10.26 5.17
CA GLY A 221 7.05 -9.16 4.85
C GLY A 221 6.34 -7.82 4.64
N GLY A 222 5.24 -7.82 3.88
CA GLY A 222 4.49 -6.60 3.55
C GLY A 222 3.77 -5.97 4.73
N SER A 223 3.30 -6.77 5.69
CA SER A 223 2.66 -6.21 6.90
C SER A 223 3.66 -5.51 7.81
N GLY A 224 4.95 -5.67 7.54
CA GLY A 224 6.05 -5.30 8.40
C GLY A 224 6.30 -6.33 9.51
N PHE A 225 7.52 -6.28 10.06
CA PHE A 225 7.94 -7.10 11.19
C PHE A 225 9.03 -6.40 12.00
N ALA A 226 9.21 -6.84 13.25
CA ALA A 226 10.26 -6.32 14.11
C ALA A 226 11.13 -7.45 14.68
N LEU A 227 12.44 -7.19 14.74
CA LEU A 227 13.43 -8.04 15.36
C LEU A 227 14.14 -7.27 16.47
N SER A 228 14.30 -7.89 17.63
CA SER A 228 15.21 -7.33 18.64
C SER A 228 16.66 -7.59 18.24
N ASN A 229 17.58 -6.77 18.76
CA ASN A 229 19.01 -6.90 18.46
C ASN A 229 19.57 -8.33 18.69
N PRO A 230 19.27 -9.01 19.82
CA PRO A 230 19.74 -10.39 20.03
C PRO A 230 19.20 -11.38 18.97
N ALA A 231 17.96 -11.21 18.52
CA ALA A 231 17.39 -12.05 17.46
C ALA A 231 18.12 -11.80 16.12
N LEU A 232 18.34 -10.53 15.79
CA LEU A 232 19.06 -10.13 14.57
C LEU A 232 20.48 -10.69 14.55
N ARG A 233 21.23 -10.57 15.66
CA ARG A 233 22.59 -11.12 15.80
C ARG A 233 22.65 -12.63 15.61
N LYS A 234 21.68 -13.37 16.19
CA LYS A 234 21.60 -14.83 16.03
C LYS A 234 21.39 -15.22 14.57
N VAL A 235 20.38 -14.66 13.90
CA VAL A 235 20.06 -15.08 12.52
C VAL A 235 21.13 -14.66 11.53
N THR A 236 21.72 -13.47 11.69
CA THR A 236 22.80 -12.98 10.82
C THR A 236 24.08 -13.81 10.97
N GLY A 237 24.47 -14.17 12.20
CA GLY A 237 25.60 -15.08 12.45
C GLY A 237 25.37 -16.44 11.78
N TYR A 238 24.21 -17.04 12.02
CA TYR A 238 23.85 -18.33 11.44
C TYR A 238 23.80 -18.32 9.91
N TRP A 239 23.20 -17.28 9.32
CA TRP A 239 23.17 -17.10 7.88
C TRP A 239 24.57 -17.02 7.26
N ARG A 240 25.47 -16.22 7.86
CA ARG A 240 26.86 -16.10 7.38
C ARG A 240 27.62 -17.42 7.43
N GLU A 241 27.39 -18.24 8.45
CA GLU A 241 28.00 -19.57 8.61
C GLU A 241 27.43 -20.61 7.62
N HIS A 242 26.17 -20.44 7.19
CA HIS A 242 25.44 -21.40 6.35
C HIS A 242 25.05 -20.82 4.98
N ARG A 243 25.88 -19.91 4.45
CA ARG A 243 25.55 -19.10 3.27
C ARG A 243 25.15 -19.94 2.06
N ASP A 244 25.95 -20.94 1.70
CA ASP A 244 25.68 -21.80 0.54
C ASP A 244 24.36 -22.58 0.68
N GLN A 245 24.01 -23.00 1.90
CA GLN A 245 22.75 -23.68 2.18
C GLN A 245 21.56 -22.73 1.97
N PHE A 246 21.65 -21.50 2.48
CA PHE A 246 20.60 -20.51 2.32
C PHE A 246 20.47 -20.00 0.89
N ASP A 247 21.57 -19.89 0.17
CA ASP A 247 21.57 -19.55 -1.25
C ASP A 247 20.82 -20.62 -2.07
N GLN A 248 21.14 -21.90 -1.87
CA GLN A 248 20.44 -23.01 -2.53
C GLN A 248 18.97 -23.13 -2.12
N TYR A 249 18.65 -22.81 -0.86
CA TYR A 249 17.29 -22.80 -0.36
C TYR A 249 16.48 -21.64 -0.99
N THR A 250 17.07 -20.45 -1.03
CA THR A 250 16.45 -19.25 -1.63
C THR A 250 16.17 -19.43 -3.11
N GLU A 251 17.05 -20.11 -3.85
CA GLU A 251 16.82 -20.43 -5.26
C GLU A 251 15.55 -21.28 -5.47
N LYS A 252 15.27 -22.23 -4.57
CA LYS A 252 14.14 -23.18 -4.71
C LYS A 252 12.80 -22.63 -4.21
N GLU A 253 12.83 -21.64 -3.35
CA GLU A 253 11.65 -21.06 -2.73
C GLU A 253 11.20 -19.78 -3.45
N TRP A 254 9.99 -19.31 -3.17
CA TRP A 254 9.43 -18.11 -3.81
C TRP A 254 9.22 -16.94 -2.84
N ALA A 255 9.31 -17.17 -1.53
CA ALA A 255 8.98 -16.20 -0.49
C ALA A 255 10.20 -15.92 0.42
N GLY A 256 10.75 -14.70 0.32
CA GLY A 256 11.92 -14.26 1.09
C GLY A 256 11.67 -14.13 2.60
N ASP A 257 10.47 -13.72 2.99
CA ASP A 257 10.04 -13.63 4.37
C ASP A 257 9.92 -15.01 5.04
N MET A 258 9.46 -16.02 4.29
CA MET A 258 9.47 -17.41 4.74
C MET A 258 10.90 -17.92 4.97
N ILE A 259 11.83 -17.63 4.06
CA ILE A 259 13.25 -18.02 4.20
C ILE A 259 13.85 -17.41 5.48
N LEU A 260 13.57 -16.13 5.75
CA LEU A 260 13.99 -15.48 6.99
C LEU A 260 13.33 -16.12 8.22
N GLY A 261 12.03 -16.44 8.15
CA GLY A 261 11.30 -17.11 9.23
C GLY A 261 11.90 -18.49 9.56
N ARG A 262 12.24 -19.28 8.54
CA ARG A 262 12.97 -20.54 8.72
C ARG A 262 14.33 -20.31 9.37
N ALA A 263 15.12 -19.34 8.90
CA ALA A 263 16.43 -19.04 9.47
C ALA A 263 16.35 -18.63 10.95
N LEU A 264 15.34 -17.86 11.33
CA LEU A 264 15.06 -17.49 12.73
C LEU A 264 14.66 -18.71 13.57
N LYS A 265 13.82 -19.59 13.01
CA LYS A 265 13.41 -20.83 13.68
C LYS A 265 14.59 -21.77 13.93
N ASP A 266 15.49 -21.90 12.96
CA ASP A 266 16.70 -22.73 13.05
C ASP A 266 17.64 -22.27 14.19
N VAL A 267 17.61 -20.97 14.55
CA VAL A 267 18.37 -20.41 15.69
C VAL A 267 17.55 -20.27 16.99
N GLY A 268 16.40 -20.93 17.05
CA GLY A 268 15.52 -20.96 18.23
C GLY A 268 14.85 -19.63 18.55
N VAL A 269 14.54 -18.81 17.55
CA VAL A 269 13.78 -17.57 17.69
C VAL A 269 12.39 -17.76 17.07
N ASP A 270 11.42 -18.11 17.91
CA ASP A 270 10.04 -18.31 17.49
C ASP A 270 9.34 -17.00 17.14
N MET A 271 8.52 -17.02 16.09
CA MET A 271 7.69 -15.89 15.70
C MET A 271 6.52 -15.73 16.67
N ARG A 272 6.33 -14.50 17.16
CA ARG A 272 5.18 -14.10 17.95
C ARG A 272 4.13 -13.39 17.11
N TRP A 273 2.86 -13.76 17.34
CA TRP A 273 1.73 -13.35 16.51
C TRP A 273 1.23 -11.98 16.95
N VAL A 274 1.39 -10.98 16.08
CA VAL A 274 1.11 -9.57 16.38
C VAL A 274 -0.27 -9.12 15.86
N PHE A 275 -1.05 -10.00 15.24
CA PHE A 275 -2.43 -9.69 14.83
C PHE A 275 -3.25 -9.19 16.04
N PRO A 276 -4.03 -8.10 15.95
CA PRO A 276 -4.37 -7.34 14.74
C PRO A 276 -3.51 -6.08 14.51
N HIS A 277 -2.41 -5.90 15.24
CA HIS A 277 -1.66 -4.65 15.19
C HIS A 277 -0.93 -4.46 13.85
N LEU A 278 -0.26 -5.51 13.33
CA LEU A 278 0.35 -5.47 12.01
C LEU A 278 -0.63 -6.01 10.96
N GLN A 279 -1.08 -5.14 10.04
CA GLN A 279 -2.07 -5.49 9.02
C GLN A 279 -1.44 -5.71 7.65
N GLY A 280 -1.99 -6.70 6.94
CA GLY A 280 -1.69 -6.90 5.52
C GLY A 280 -2.75 -6.29 4.60
N ASP A 281 -3.84 -5.78 5.17
CA ASP A 281 -4.91 -5.11 4.43
C ASP A 281 -4.65 -3.59 4.42
N SER A 282 -5.16 -2.89 3.41
CA SER A 282 -5.05 -1.44 3.34
C SER A 282 -6.14 -0.76 4.18
N LEU A 283 -6.00 0.54 4.40
CA LEU A 283 -7.00 1.34 5.10
C LEU A 283 -8.40 1.20 4.48
N THR A 284 -8.47 1.09 3.15
CA THR A 284 -9.75 1.07 2.44
C THR A 284 -10.33 -0.32 2.24
N THR A 285 -9.51 -1.37 2.38
CA THR A 285 -9.92 -2.76 2.08
C THR A 285 -10.04 -3.65 3.32
N LEU A 286 -9.58 -3.17 4.49
CA LEU A 286 -9.78 -3.84 5.78
C LEU A 286 -11.27 -4.12 6.05
N ASP A 287 -11.57 -5.36 6.43
CA ASP A 287 -12.84 -5.70 7.08
C ASP A 287 -12.79 -5.31 8.56
N TRP A 288 -13.59 -4.33 8.95
CA TRP A 288 -13.58 -3.75 10.29
C TRP A 288 -14.25 -4.63 11.35
N ASN A 289 -14.98 -5.67 10.95
CA ASN A 289 -15.67 -6.63 11.84
C ASN A 289 -15.02 -8.03 11.77
N VAL A 290 -13.81 -8.13 11.22
CA VAL A 290 -13.10 -9.40 11.18
C VAL A 290 -12.78 -9.87 12.61
N SER A 291 -13.08 -11.13 12.92
CA SER A 291 -12.61 -11.77 14.15
C SER A 291 -11.66 -12.91 13.79
N LYS A 292 -10.39 -12.77 14.18
CA LYS A 292 -9.36 -13.80 13.98
C LYS A 292 -8.62 -14.00 15.29
N LEU A 293 -8.35 -15.25 15.64
CA LEU A 293 -7.63 -15.61 16.87
C LEU A 293 -8.32 -15.11 18.15
N GLY A 294 -9.65 -14.99 18.12
CA GLY A 294 -10.42 -14.40 19.21
C GLY A 294 -10.17 -12.90 19.42
N ARG A 295 -9.67 -12.19 18.40
CA ARG A 295 -9.36 -10.76 18.44
C ARG A 295 -10.11 -10.04 17.34
N GLU A 296 -10.73 -8.94 17.72
CA GLU A 296 -11.46 -8.04 16.82
C GLU A 296 -10.65 -6.75 16.67
N PRO A 297 -10.10 -6.43 15.47
CA PRO A 297 -9.24 -5.27 15.27
C PRO A 297 -9.81 -3.98 15.83
N TRP A 298 -11.14 -3.80 15.74
CA TRP A 298 -11.86 -2.63 16.24
C TRP A 298 -11.38 -2.12 17.61
N CYS A 299 -11.07 -3.06 18.52
CA CYS A 299 -10.74 -2.76 19.89
C CYS A 299 -9.26 -2.46 20.15
N TYR A 300 -8.36 -2.81 19.23
CA TYR A 300 -6.91 -2.75 19.38
C TYR A 300 -6.28 -1.55 18.66
N ALA A 301 -4.98 -1.35 18.90
CA ALA A 301 -4.16 -0.33 18.25
C ALA A 301 -3.54 -0.82 16.92
N PRO A 302 -3.81 -0.21 15.75
CA PRO A 302 -3.08 -0.54 14.52
C PRO A 302 -1.65 -0.04 14.59
N ILE A 303 -0.71 -0.81 14.05
CA ILE A 303 0.69 -0.42 13.86
C ILE A 303 0.97 -0.20 12.38
N THR A 304 0.47 -1.08 11.50
CA THR A 304 0.65 -0.93 10.05
C THR A 304 -0.65 -1.12 9.27
N PHE A 305 -0.69 -0.54 8.07
CA PHE A 305 -1.59 -0.88 6.98
C PHE A 305 -0.73 -1.09 5.73
N HIS A 306 -0.99 -2.14 4.95
CA HIS A 306 -0.20 -2.52 3.78
C HIS A 306 -1.00 -2.36 2.49
N HIS A 307 -0.35 -2.42 1.33
CA HIS A 307 -0.94 -2.12 0.02
C HIS A 307 -1.54 -0.71 -0.07
N MET A 308 -0.94 0.24 0.66
CA MET A 308 -1.40 1.61 0.74
C MET A 308 -0.89 2.40 -0.45
N ASN A 309 -1.81 2.99 -1.22
CA ASN A 309 -1.43 3.96 -2.24
C ASN A 309 -1.16 5.35 -1.62
N ARG A 310 -0.62 6.28 -2.43
CA ARG A 310 -0.30 7.65 -2.00
C ARG A 310 -1.51 8.41 -1.42
N VAL A 311 -2.70 8.18 -1.96
CA VAL A 311 -3.93 8.84 -1.47
C VAL A 311 -4.25 8.34 -0.07
N GLU A 312 -4.24 7.03 0.15
CA GLU A 312 -4.49 6.42 1.46
C GLU A 312 -3.43 6.83 2.49
N PHE A 313 -2.16 6.88 2.10
CA PHE A 313 -1.05 7.38 2.93
C PHE A 313 -1.33 8.80 3.45
N ASN A 314 -1.65 9.72 2.54
CA ASN A 314 -1.91 11.11 2.89
C ASN A 314 -3.18 11.28 3.73
N MET A 315 -4.20 10.46 3.47
CA MET A 315 -5.42 10.43 4.29
C MET A 315 -5.12 10.01 5.72
N LEU A 316 -4.36 8.93 5.91
CA LEU A 316 -4.04 8.42 7.24
C LEU A 316 -3.06 9.33 7.99
N TRP A 317 -2.03 9.85 7.31
CA TRP A 317 -1.12 10.84 7.87
C TRP A 317 -1.84 12.08 8.36
N SER A 318 -2.68 12.70 7.53
CA SER A 318 -3.41 13.91 7.93
C SER A 318 -4.32 13.65 9.13
N PHE A 319 -4.93 12.47 9.20
CA PHE A 319 -5.72 12.05 10.34
C PHE A 319 -4.87 11.84 11.60
N GLU A 320 -3.74 11.13 11.50
CA GLU A 320 -2.84 10.86 12.63
C GLU A 320 -2.35 12.16 13.27
N GLN A 321 -1.91 13.13 12.46
CA GLN A 321 -1.43 14.42 12.95
C GLN A 321 -2.50 15.17 13.74
N GLU A 322 -3.71 15.23 13.19
CA GLU A 322 -4.84 15.89 13.83
C GLU A 322 -5.31 15.14 15.10
N TRP A 323 -5.29 13.81 15.05
CA TRP A 323 -5.67 12.98 16.19
C TRP A 323 -4.70 13.16 17.36
N HIS A 324 -3.39 13.15 17.12
CA HIS A 324 -2.39 13.40 18.15
C HIS A 324 -2.49 14.81 18.71
N HIS A 325 -2.77 15.81 17.86
CA HIS A 325 -2.99 17.18 18.31
C HIS A 325 -4.17 17.27 19.31
N ARG A 326 -5.32 16.69 18.96
CA ARG A 326 -6.52 16.70 19.82
C ARG A 326 -6.35 15.93 21.11
N ASN A 327 -5.68 14.78 21.05
CA ASN A 327 -5.51 13.88 22.19
C ASN A 327 -4.21 14.14 22.98
N ARG A 328 -3.51 15.24 22.68
CA ARG A 328 -2.21 15.63 23.26
C ARG A 328 -1.16 14.50 23.19
N GLY A 329 -1.37 13.55 22.27
CA GLY A 329 -0.69 12.27 22.10
C GLY A 329 -0.43 11.48 23.39
N PHE A 330 -1.35 11.48 24.35
CA PHE A 330 -1.29 10.57 25.51
C PHE A 330 -2.19 9.34 25.36
N ALA A 331 -3.16 9.39 24.45
CA ALA A 331 -3.99 8.24 24.15
C ALA A 331 -3.30 7.35 23.12
N THR A 332 -3.57 6.05 23.18
CA THR A 332 -3.22 5.09 22.12
C THR A 332 -4.27 5.15 21.01
N LEU A 333 -3.83 5.34 19.77
CA LEU A 333 -4.73 5.40 18.61
C LEU A 333 -5.25 3.98 18.29
N ARG A 334 -6.57 3.78 18.23
CA ARG A 334 -7.19 2.47 17.95
C ARG A 334 -7.87 2.42 16.58
N PHE A 335 -8.16 1.20 16.09
CA PHE A 335 -8.88 1.00 14.82
C PHE A 335 -10.22 1.73 14.82
N ARG A 336 -11.00 1.65 15.90
CA ARG A 336 -12.28 2.38 16.03
C ARG A 336 -12.15 3.90 15.85
N ASP A 337 -11.02 4.50 16.25
CA ASP A 337 -10.82 5.95 16.16
C ASP A 337 -10.59 6.37 14.71
N ILE A 338 -9.81 5.56 13.97
CA ILE A 338 -9.63 5.68 12.52
C ILE A 338 -10.98 5.51 11.83
N PHE A 339 -11.73 4.45 12.14
CA PHE A 339 -13.00 4.22 11.47
C PHE A 339 -13.97 5.39 11.68
N LYS A 340 -14.20 5.79 12.94
CA LYS A 340 -15.20 6.81 13.27
C LYS A 340 -14.87 8.17 12.69
N SER A 341 -13.59 8.52 12.61
CA SER A 341 -13.13 9.87 12.23
C SER A 341 -12.73 9.98 10.77
N LEU A 342 -12.23 8.90 10.18
CA LEU A 342 -11.70 8.88 8.82
C LEU A 342 -12.62 8.11 7.86
N VAL A 343 -13.06 6.89 8.20
CA VAL A 343 -13.84 6.04 7.28
C VAL A 343 -15.31 6.41 7.27
N ARG A 344 -15.97 6.41 8.42
CA ARG A 344 -17.42 6.63 8.56
C ARG A 344 -17.92 7.90 7.86
N PRO A 345 -17.25 9.07 7.96
CA PRO A 345 -17.70 10.28 7.26
C PRO A 345 -17.64 10.20 5.74
N ARG A 346 -16.93 9.21 5.18
CA ARG A 346 -16.79 9.01 3.72
C ARG A 346 -17.78 7.99 3.15
N LEU A 347 -18.53 7.29 4.01
CA LEU A 347 -19.58 6.35 3.59
C LEU A 347 -20.82 7.12 3.13
N GLN A 348 -21.40 6.73 2.00
CA GLN A 348 -22.54 7.41 1.38
C GLN A 348 -23.61 6.42 0.88
N PRO A 349 -24.91 6.76 0.90
CA PRO A 349 -25.95 5.84 0.41
C PRO A 349 -25.80 5.48 -1.08
N ALA A 350 -25.13 6.32 -1.87
CA ALA A 350 -24.68 6.04 -3.22
C ALA A 350 -23.47 6.92 -3.54
N ARG A 351 -22.55 6.41 -4.35
CA ARG A 351 -21.35 7.09 -4.82
C ARG A 351 -21.00 6.62 -6.22
N GLU A 352 -20.71 7.56 -7.10
CA GLU A 352 -20.26 7.29 -8.47
C GLU A 352 -18.74 7.19 -8.57
N ASP A 353 -18.25 6.53 -9.63
CA ASP A 353 -16.83 6.29 -9.91
C ASP A 353 -16.10 5.67 -8.72
N TRP A 354 -16.78 4.74 -8.03
CA TRP A 354 -16.31 4.20 -6.77
C TRP A 354 -16.67 2.73 -6.62
N ASP A 355 -15.67 1.90 -6.36
CA ASP A 355 -15.86 0.51 -5.99
C ASP A 355 -15.59 0.34 -4.50
N ASN A 356 -16.62 -0.07 -3.74
CA ASN A 356 -16.48 -0.45 -2.34
C ASN A 356 -16.03 -1.90 -2.16
N ILE A 357 -15.68 -2.61 -3.24
CA ILE A 357 -15.18 -3.99 -3.23
C ILE A 357 -16.24 -4.94 -2.64
N SER A 358 -17.46 -4.83 -3.15
CA SER A 358 -18.56 -5.73 -2.77
C SER A 358 -18.39 -7.10 -3.45
N THR A 359 -17.61 -8.00 -2.85
CA THR A 359 -17.26 -9.33 -3.41
C THR A 359 -18.06 -10.48 -2.80
N GLY A 360 -19.30 -10.23 -2.37
CA GLY A 360 -20.19 -11.26 -1.81
C GLY A 360 -21.08 -11.89 -2.89
N ALA A 361 -22.41 -11.72 -2.80
CA ALA A 361 -23.31 -12.29 -3.80
C ALA A 361 -23.37 -11.41 -5.06
N GLU A 362 -23.26 -12.03 -6.23
CA GLU A 362 -23.33 -11.42 -7.56
C GLU A 362 -24.66 -11.77 -8.24
N TYR A 363 -25.29 -10.77 -8.86
CA TYR A 363 -26.51 -10.90 -9.65
C TYR A 363 -26.26 -10.27 -11.03
N SER A 364 -26.43 -11.05 -12.09
CA SER A 364 -26.40 -10.65 -13.51
C SER A 364 -27.21 -11.66 -14.32
N ASP A 365 -27.54 -11.37 -15.58
CA ASP A 365 -28.22 -12.33 -16.45
C ASP A 365 -27.43 -13.66 -16.53
N GLU A 366 -26.11 -13.61 -16.65
CA GLU A 366 -25.27 -14.81 -16.66
C GLU A 366 -25.24 -15.53 -15.31
N ALA A 367 -25.22 -14.79 -14.20
CA ALA A 367 -25.24 -15.39 -12.87
C ALA A 367 -26.58 -16.10 -12.63
N LEU A 368 -27.70 -15.48 -13.03
CA LEU A 368 -29.03 -16.05 -12.90
C LEU A 368 -29.24 -17.24 -13.86
N ALA A 369 -28.66 -17.20 -15.07
CA ALA A 369 -28.77 -18.29 -16.05
C ALA A 369 -27.97 -19.56 -15.68
N ARG A 370 -27.01 -19.49 -14.75
CA ARG A 370 -26.23 -20.66 -14.27
C ARG A 370 -27.05 -21.60 -13.40
N PHE A 371 -28.25 -21.20 -12.98
CA PHE A 371 -29.13 -22.00 -12.14
C PHE A 371 -30.29 -22.54 -12.98
N PRO A 372 -30.35 -23.86 -13.28
CA PRO A 372 -31.50 -24.45 -13.95
C PRO A 372 -32.77 -24.34 -13.07
N ASP A 373 -33.94 -24.25 -13.73
CA ASP A 373 -35.28 -24.13 -13.11
C ASP A 373 -35.64 -25.21 -12.05
N SER A 374 -34.81 -26.25 -11.90
CA SER A 374 -34.99 -27.35 -10.94
C SER A 374 -34.15 -27.25 -9.66
N ASP A 375 -33.26 -26.26 -9.54
CA ASP A 375 -32.41 -26.14 -8.35
C ASP A 375 -33.21 -25.50 -7.20
N VAL A 376 -33.42 -26.29 -6.15
CA VAL A 376 -34.17 -25.93 -4.93
C VAL A 376 -33.63 -24.65 -4.28
N GLU A 377 -32.35 -24.30 -4.49
CA GLU A 377 -31.76 -23.04 -4.02
C GLU A 377 -32.39 -21.79 -4.66
N TRP A 378 -32.87 -21.83 -5.91
CA TRP A 378 -33.50 -20.67 -6.55
C TRP A 378 -35.00 -20.53 -6.23
N SER A 379 -35.58 -21.44 -5.44
CA SER A 379 -36.82 -21.15 -4.72
C SER A 379 -36.61 -20.14 -3.57
N GLY A 380 -35.36 -19.81 -3.23
CA GLY A 380 -34.98 -18.95 -2.12
C GLY A 380 -34.61 -17.49 -2.45
N LEU A 381 -34.45 -17.10 -3.73
CA LEU A 381 -34.20 -15.69 -4.06
C LEU A 381 -35.49 -14.86 -4.00
N SER A 382 -35.41 -13.75 -3.27
CA SER A 382 -36.46 -12.74 -3.20
C SER A 382 -36.72 -12.07 -4.55
N ALA A 383 -37.87 -11.38 -4.67
CA ALA A 383 -38.19 -10.64 -5.89
C ALA A 383 -37.16 -9.53 -6.16
N GLU A 384 -36.66 -8.90 -5.10
CA GLU A 384 -35.63 -7.87 -5.15
C GLU A 384 -34.32 -8.41 -5.70
N GLU A 385 -33.91 -9.63 -5.31
CA GLU A 385 -32.68 -10.26 -5.78
C GLU A 385 -32.72 -10.62 -7.27
N ARG A 386 -33.89 -11.05 -7.79
CA ARG A 386 -34.05 -11.36 -9.21
C ARG A 386 -33.90 -10.11 -10.10
N GLU A 387 -34.30 -8.96 -9.58
CA GLU A 387 -34.21 -7.67 -10.28
C GLU A 387 -32.96 -6.87 -9.91
N ALA A 388 -32.06 -7.40 -9.08
CA ALA A 388 -30.94 -6.64 -8.50
C ALA A 388 -30.02 -6.00 -9.56
N HIS A 389 -29.80 -6.72 -10.67
CA HIS A 389 -28.92 -6.31 -11.76
C HIS A 389 -29.52 -5.23 -12.69
N VAL A 390 -30.80 -4.88 -12.52
CA VAL A 390 -31.53 -3.95 -13.40
C VAL A 390 -31.10 -2.50 -13.18
N SER A 391 -30.86 -2.08 -11.94
CA SER A 391 -30.43 -0.71 -11.61
C SER A 391 -29.76 -0.62 -10.24
N LEU A 392 -29.08 0.49 -9.97
CA LEU A 392 -28.47 0.77 -8.66
C LEU A 392 -29.48 0.67 -7.51
N ASP A 393 -30.70 1.21 -7.68
CA ASP A 393 -31.73 1.19 -6.63
C ASP A 393 -32.28 -0.22 -6.41
N ARG A 394 -32.36 -1.06 -7.47
CA ARG A 394 -32.72 -2.47 -7.32
C ARG A 394 -31.61 -3.27 -6.64
N CYS A 395 -30.35 -2.96 -6.95
CA CYS A 395 -29.20 -3.55 -6.26
C CYS A 395 -29.18 -3.18 -4.77
N ARG A 396 -29.50 -1.93 -4.42
CA ARG A 396 -29.71 -1.50 -3.03
C ARG A 396 -30.83 -2.31 -2.38
N ALA A 397 -32.00 -2.41 -3.03
CA ALA A 397 -33.16 -3.13 -2.49
C ALA A 397 -32.84 -4.62 -2.22
N ALA A 398 -32.08 -5.27 -3.11
CA ALA A 398 -31.62 -6.64 -2.91
C ALA A 398 -30.64 -6.78 -1.72
N CYS A 399 -29.77 -5.78 -1.49
CA CYS A 399 -28.96 -5.76 -0.27
C CYS A 399 -29.84 -5.54 0.98
N GLU A 400 -30.78 -4.62 0.93
CA GLU A 400 -31.69 -4.34 2.04
C GLU A 400 -32.61 -5.52 2.38
N SER A 401 -33.00 -6.35 1.40
CA SER A 401 -33.79 -7.56 1.66
C SER A 401 -33.00 -8.64 2.43
N ARG A 402 -31.66 -8.61 2.38
CA ARG A 402 -30.77 -9.55 3.09
C ARG A 402 -30.33 -8.97 4.44
N PRO A 403 -30.63 -9.61 5.60
CA PRO A 403 -30.38 -9.02 6.92
C PRO A 403 -28.93 -8.61 7.20
N LEU A 404 -27.94 -9.35 6.68
CA LEU A 404 -26.52 -9.11 6.96
C LEU A 404 -25.83 -8.23 5.91
N CYS A 405 -26.47 -7.92 4.79
CA CYS A 405 -25.83 -7.13 3.75
C CYS A 405 -25.66 -5.67 4.22
N ILE A 406 -24.49 -5.09 4.05
CA ILE A 406 -24.22 -3.72 4.53
C ILE A 406 -23.77 -2.80 3.39
N GLN A 407 -23.35 -3.36 2.28
CA GLN A 407 -22.90 -2.59 1.13
C GLN A 407 -23.21 -3.30 -0.19
N PHE A 408 -23.29 -2.51 -1.25
CA PHE A 408 -23.59 -2.97 -2.59
C PHE A 408 -22.80 -2.15 -3.62
N SER A 409 -22.61 -2.73 -4.80
CA SER A 409 -21.95 -2.14 -5.96
C SER A 409 -22.73 -2.51 -7.20
N TYR A 410 -22.80 -1.60 -8.17
CA TYR A 410 -23.54 -1.76 -9.41
C TYR A 410 -22.71 -1.27 -10.61
N THR A 411 -22.73 -2.06 -11.68
CA THR A 411 -22.46 -1.61 -13.05
C THR A 411 -23.62 -2.04 -13.95
N SER A 412 -23.66 -1.56 -15.19
CA SER A 412 -24.71 -1.95 -16.15
C SER A 412 -24.89 -3.47 -16.19
N GLY A 413 -26.10 -3.95 -15.91
CA GLY A 413 -26.44 -5.38 -15.93
C GLY A 413 -25.81 -6.24 -14.82
N LYS A 414 -25.15 -5.66 -13.82
CA LYS A 414 -24.51 -6.43 -12.74
C LYS A 414 -24.58 -5.72 -11.38
N CYS A 415 -25.05 -6.47 -10.39
CA CYS A 415 -25.10 -6.07 -8.99
C CYS A 415 -24.24 -7.02 -8.15
N SER A 416 -23.43 -6.45 -7.25
CA SER A 416 -22.67 -7.21 -6.26
C SER A 416 -22.96 -6.68 -4.86
N THR A 417 -23.15 -7.57 -3.90
CA THR A 417 -23.50 -7.23 -2.50
C THR A 417 -22.47 -7.80 -1.54
N SER A 418 -22.33 -7.20 -0.35
CA SER A 418 -21.43 -7.73 0.68
C SER A 418 -21.97 -7.51 2.10
N ASN A 419 -21.63 -8.45 2.98
CA ASN A 419 -21.85 -8.35 4.43
C ASN A 419 -20.66 -7.70 5.14
N GLU A 420 -19.54 -7.52 4.45
CA GLU A 420 -18.36 -6.83 4.95
C GLU A 420 -18.43 -5.36 4.59
N LEU A 421 -18.08 -4.49 5.54
CA LEU A 421 -18.01 -3.05 5.31
C LEU A 421 -16.58 -2.67 4.96
N ARG A 422 -16.36 -2.18 3.74
CA ARG A 422 -15.10 -1.62 3.26
C ARG A 422 -15.34 -0.22 2.71
N LEU A 423 -14.32 0.63 2.75
CA LEU A 423 -14.40 1.96 2.13
C LEU A 423 -14.19 1.84 0.61
N GLY A 424 -13.26 0.99 0.18
CA GLY A 424 -12.86 0.85 -1.22
C GLY A 424 -12.21 2.10 -1.80
N HIS A 425 -12.21 2.22 -3.12
CA HIS A 425 -11.42 3.22 -3.83
C HIS A 425 -12.14 3.73 -5.09
N ALA A 426 -11.61 4.83 -5.63
CA ALA A 426 -12.08 5.34 -6.91
C ALA A 426 -11.73 4.34 -8.01
N ALA A 427 -12.72 3.95 -8.80
CA ALA A 427 -12.58 2.93 -9.83
C ALA A 427 -13.56 3.19 -10.98
N ASP A 428 -13.23 2.68 -12.17
CA ASP A 428 -14.10 2.68 -13.36
C ASP A 428 -14.80 1.33 -13.58
N SER A 429 -14.35 0.29 -12.88
CA SER A 429 -14.85 -1.08 -12.97
C SER A 429 -15.06 -1.68 -11.59
N GLN A 430 -15.98 -2.65 -11.50
CA GLN A 430 -16.22 -3.40 -10.28
C GLN A 430 -15.11 -4.42 -10.02
N CYS A 431 -14.67 -4.54 -8.77
CA CYS A 431 -13.93 -5.69 -8.35
C CYS A 431 -14.86 -6.86 -8.01
N LEU A 432 -14.71 -7.97 -8.73
CA LEU A 432 -15.47 -9.20 -8.52
C LEU A 432 -14.73 -10.17 -7.61
N GLU A 433 -13.39 -10.13 -7.64
CA GLU A 433 -12.54 -10.94 -6.77
C GLU A 433 -11.34 -10.12 -6.33
N TYR A 434 -11.24 -9.89 -5.02
CA TYR A 434 -10.15 -9.14 -4.40
C TYR A 434 -9.22 -10.07 -3.65
N SER A 435 -7.92 -9.93 -3.86
CA SER A 435 -6.91 -10.68 -3.11
C SER A 435 -6.20 -9.78 -2.12
N ASN A 436 -6.42 -10.03 -0.84
CA ASN A 436 -5.73 -9.31 0.24
C ASN A 436 -4.21 -9.56 0.20
N ALA A 437 -3.79 -10.78 -0.15
CA ALA A 437 -2.36 -11.09 -0.33
C ALA A 437 -1.75 -10.23 -1.45
N ALA A 438 -2.54 -9.93 -2.49
CA ALA A 438 -2.11 -9.16 -3.65
C ALA A 438 -2.30 -7.65 -3.53
N GLY A 439 -3.09 -7.21 -2.55
CA GLY A 439 -3.48 -5.81 -2.41
C GLY A 439 -4.35 -5.26 -3.53
N LYS A 440 -4.87 -6.11 -4.41
CA LYS A 440 -5.51 -5.67 -5.65
C LYS A 440 -6.68 -6.55 -6.05
N CYS A 441 -7.48 -6.00 -6.94
CA CYS A 441 -8.46 -6.76 -7.66
C CYS A 441 -7.76 -7.75 -8.61
N ILE A 442 -8.09 -9.03 -8.48
CA ILE A 442 -7.57 -10.09 -9.35
C ILE A 442 -8.57 -10.48 -10.44
N LYS A 443 -9.83 -10.07 -10.29
CA LYS A 443 -10.87 -10.19 -11.31
C LYS A 443 -11.79 -8.98 -11.30
N SER A 444 -11.75 -8.19 -12.36
CA SER A 444 -12.63 -7.03 -12.54
C SER A 444 -13.83 -7.39 -13.43
N GLY A 445 -14.94 -6.67 -13.27
CA GLY A 445 -16.03 -6.66 -14.24
C GLY A 445 -15.59 -6.00 -15.54
N ALA A 446 -16.18 -6.42 -16.66
CA ALA A 446 -15.90 -5.82 -17.95
C ALA A 446 -16.27 -4.32 -17.92
N ALA A 447 -15.34 -3.45 -18.31
CA ALA A 447 -15.70 -2.13 -18.79
C ALA A 447 -16.38 -2.33 -20.15
N GLU A 448 -17.64 -1.94 -20.32
CA GLU A 448 -18.29 -2.04 -21.63
C GLU A 448 -17.49 -1.19 -22.64
N GLY A 449 -16.90 -1.82 -23.67
CA GLY A 449 -16.31 -1.13 -24.83
C GLY A 449 -14.89 -1.50 -25.27
N GLU A 450 -14.44 -2.77 -25.22
CA GLU A 450 -13.18 -3.16 -25.90
C GLU A 450 -13.27 -3.16 -27.45
N ASP A 451 -14.47 -2.99 -28.02
CA ASP A 451 -14.68 -2.91 -29.48
C ASP A 451 -15.14 -1.50 -29.92
N ASN A 452 -14.36 -0.45 -29.68
CA ASN A 452 -14.23 0.71 -30.58
C ASN A 452 -13.34 1.80 -29.99
N VAL A 453 -12.25 2.13 -30.69
CA VAL A 453 -11.26 3.17 -30.36
C VAL A 453 -11.84 4.61 -30.42
N THR A 454 -13.15 4.78 -30.46
CA THR A 454 -13.83 6.09 -30.51
C THR A 454 -15.07 6.23 -29.61
N ALA A 455 -15.44 5.21 -28.83
CA ALA A 455 -16.55 5.32 -27.88
C ALA A 455 -16.07 5.90 -26.54
N LYS A 456 -16.73 6.99 -26.11
CA LYS A 456 -16.55 7.62 -24.81
C LYS A 456 -16.79 6.58 -23.71
N ARG A 457 -15.80 6.33 -22.83
CA ARG A 457 -15.92 5.46 -21.64
C ARG A 457 -17.23 5.78 -20.90
N THR A 458 -18.15 4.81 -20.84
CA THR A 458 -19.50 5.00 -20.28
C THR A 458 -19.79 4.16 -19.04
N SER A 459 -18.91 3.25 -18.62
CA SER A 459 -19.11 2.51 -17.37
C SER A 459 -18.41 3.22 -16.19
N SER A 460 -19.21 3.78 -15.29
CA SER A 460 -18.76 4.11 -13.94
C SER A 460 -19.38 3.13 -12.95
N VAL A 461 -18.55 2.42 -12.21
CA VAL A 461 -19.02 1.64 -11.06
C VAL A 461 -19.64 2.58 -10.04
N ARG A 462 -20.82 2.21 -9.55
CA ARG A 462 -21.55 2.95 -8.53
C ARG A 462 -21.74 2.07 -7.31
N SER A 463 -21.35 2.55 -6.15
CA SER A 463 -21.40 1.80 -4.91
C SER A 463 -22.20 2.52 -3.83
N GLY A 464 -22.67 1.80 -2.83
CA GLY A 464 -23.35 2.40 -1.68
C GLY A 464 -23.28 1.54 -0.44
N TRP A 465 -23.56 2.16 0.70
CA TRP A 465 -23.71 1.49 1.99
C TRP A 465 -25.13 1.67 2.51
N VAL A 466 -25.66 0.64 3.16
CA VAL A 466 -26.96 0.69 3.83
C VAL A 466 -26.78 1.48 5.12
N MET A 467 -26.92 2.81 5.04
CA MET A 467 -26.52 3.74 6.11
C MET A 467 -27.24 3.52 7.45
N SER A 468 -28.46 2.97 7.42
CA SER A 468 -29.17 2.54 8.63
C SER A 468 -28.41 1.45 9.39
N ARG A 469 -27.87 0.46 8.67
CA ARG A 469 -27.08 -0.64 9.23
C ARG A 469 -25.69 -0.19 9.70
N VAL A 470 -25.08 0.81 9.06
CA VAL A 470 -23.76 1.34 9.45
C VAL A 470 -23.77 1.86 10.89
N SER A 471 -24.87 2.47 11.34
CA SER A 471 -24.94 2.99 12.71
C SER A 471 -25.01 1.87 13.75
N ASP A 472 -25.80 0.83 13.49
CA ASP A 472 -25.89 -0.35 14.35
C ASP A 472 -24.60 -1.17 14.32
N TYR A 473 -23.94 -1.26 13.18
CA TYR A 473 -22.62 -1.88 13.01
C TYR A 473 -21.57 -1.24 13.94
N VAL A 474 -21.46 0.09 13.93
CA VAL A 474 -20.53 0.82 14.81
C VAL A 474 -20.87 0.59 16.28
N LYS A 475 -22.16 0.61 16.63
CA LYS A 475 -22.61 0.38 18.01
C LYS A 475 -22.28 -1.04 18.49
N SER A 476 -22.50 -2.05 17.64
CA SER A 476 -22.20 -3.45 17.94
C SER A 476 -20.70 -3.65 18.18
N LEU A 477 -19.85 -3.07 17.32
CA LEU A 477 -18.40 -3.16 17.48
C LEU A 477 -17.87 -2.37 18.68
N ASP A 478 -18.49 -1.25 19.04
CA ASP A 478 -18.13 -0.55 20.27
C ASP A 478 -18.40 -1.39 21.52
N GLN A 479 -19.54 -2.11 21.54
CA GLN A 479 -19.93 -2.98 22.65
C GLN A 479 -19.02 -4.21 22.79
N SER A 480 -18.43 -4.68 21.70
CA SER A 480 -17.52 -5.83 21.75
C SER A 480 -16.18 -5.51 22.43
N CYS A 481 -15.87 -4.23 22.63
CA CYS A 481 -14.65 -3.81 23.31
C CYS A 481 -14.74 -3.79 24.85
N ASP A 482 -15.89 -4.08 25.43
CA ASP A 482 -16.12 -4.05 26.89
C ASP A 482 -15.66 -5.37 27.55
N ILE A 483 -14.37 -5.70 27.46
CA ILE A 483 -13.78 -6.86 28.17
C ILE A 483 -12.94 -6.44 29.39
N PRO A 484 -12.97 -7.21 30.50
CA PRO A 484 -12.27 -6.86 31.75
C PRO A 484 -10.74 -6.76 31.64
N GLU A 485 -10.13 -7.42 30.66
CA GLU A 485 -8.67 -7.58 30.55
C GLU A 485 -7.96 -6.42 29.82
N GLY A 486 -8.72 -5.46 29.29
CA GLY A 486 -8.20 -4.31 28.54
C GLY A 486 -7.81 -4.67 27.11
N ASN A 487 -8.13 -3.78 26.17
CA ASN A 487 -8.02 -4.02 24.73
C ASN A 487 -6.86 -3.28 24.03
N ASP A 488 -5.88 -2.74 24.77
CA ASP A 488 -4.84 -1.91 24.12
C ASP A 488 -3.80 -2.73 23.35
N TRP A 489 -3.25 -3.78 23.97
CA TRP A 489 -2.19 -4.58 23.37
C TRP A 489 -2.38 -6.06 23.68
N VAL A 490 -2.04 -6.90 22.72
CA VAL A 490 -2.01 -8.34 22.91
C VAL A 490 -0.83 -8.72 23.82
N LYS A 491 -1.15 -9.34 24.96
CA LYS A 491 -0.19 -9.85 25.96
C LYS A 491 0.68 -11.01 25.49
#